data_AF-A0A971TWQ9-F1
#
_entry.id   AF-A0A971TWQ9-F1
#
_cell.length_a   1.000
_cell.length_b   1.000
_cell.length_c   1.000
_cell.angle_alpha   90.00
_cell.angle_beta   90.00
_cell.angle_gamma   90.00
#
_symmetry.space_group_name_H-M   'P 1'
#
loop_
_entity.id
_entity.type
_entity.pdbx_description
1 polymer ?
#
loop_
_entity_poly.entity_id
_entity_poly.type
_entity_poly.pdbx_seq_one_letter_code
_entity_poly.pdbx_strand_id
1 'polypeptide(L)'
;MQAVATKLIDVTETSASKIAQQWFADVRKNPRTPSYHGIAEDLAIPQAIDFYTKFRAVFAARNPFEEAKRVYARYADESYRNGIPLHEAIYALTLMRRHIWLYAEFQALFLSAVEQQQAVESLNRTILLFDYATYVITDRYQELMKAELDRRLSALRALGMEEAFTGSKVGIMACLVVACAFLTYYYHAVMASGVIFTHLFYIPVVLAGIWWRKKGIVVSVLLGLVLIVSHLLFMRGSALTDDVIRAVMFVVVSSVVALLAEGYSRIGVFSPMAAPLAGAARKS
;
A
#
# COMPACT_ATOMS: atom_id res chain seq x y z
N MET A 1 -24.98 -12.79 -36.89
CA MET A 1 -25.59 -12.18 -35.68
C MET A 1 -24.74 -11.02 -35.13
N GLN A 2 -24.15 -10.16 -35.97
CA GLN A 2 -23.35 -9.00 -35.53
C GLN A 2 -24.05 -7.64 -35.77
N ALA A 3 -25.13 -7.60 -36.54
CA ALA A 3 -25.78 -6.36 -36.97
C ALA A 3 -26.71 -5.72 -35.91
N VAL A 4 -26.98 -6.43 -34.80
CA VAL A 4 -28.12 -6.16 -33.92
C VAL A 4 -27.75 -5.30 -32.69
N ALA A 5 -26.48 -5.26 -32.32
CA ALA A 5 -25.99 -4.51 -31.16
C ALA A 5 -25.30 -3.17 -31.53
N THR A 6 -25.66 -2.60 -32.68
CA THR A 6 -24.97 -1.45 -33.30
C THR A 6 -25.59 -0.12 -32.89
N LYS A 7 -26.92 -0.04 -32.70
CA LYS A 7 -27.64 1.23 -32.46
C LYS A 7 -27.11 2.04 -31.27
N LEU A 8 -26.83 1.38 -30.14
CA LEU A 8 -26.32 2.06 -28.94
C LEU A 8 -24.91 2.63 -29.16
N ILE A 9 -24.07 1.89 -29.89
CA ILE A 9 -22.69 2.29 -30.19
C ILE A 9 -22.69 3.45 -31.18
N ASP A 10 -23.48 3.35 -32.24
CA ASP A 10 -23.57 4.37 -33.29
C ASP A 10 -24.04 5.71 -32.71
N VAL A 11 -25.01 5.67 -31.80
CA VAL A 11 -25.49 6.87 -31.10
C VAL A 11 -24.44 7.43 -30.15
N THR A 12 -23.73 6.54 -29.43
CA THR A 12 -22.64 6.94 -28.52
C THR A 12 -21.52 7.62 -29.28
N GLU A 13 -21.13 7.11 -30.45
CA GLU A 13 -20.07 7.68 -31.28
C GLU A 13 -20.51 9.02 -31.91
N THR A 14 -21.69 9.05 -32.51
CA THR A 14 -22.21 10.26 -33.18
C THR A 14 -22.49 11.40 -32.19
N SER A 15 -22.85 11.04 -30.95
CA SER A 15 -23.18 12.00 -29.89
C SER A 15 -22.13 12.09 -28.78
N ALA A 16 -20.93 11.54 -28.98
CA ALA A 16 -19.89 11.44 -27.94
C ALA A 16 -19.61 12.78 -27.25
N SER A 17 -19.55 13.87 -28.02
CA SER A 17 -19.33 15.22 -27.50
C SER A 17 -20.45 15.68 -26.56
N LYS A 18 -21.72 15.48 -26.92
CA LYS A 18 -22.87 15.85 -26.08
C LYS A 18 -22.94 15.00 -24.81
N ILE A 19 -22.70 13.69 -24.95
CA ILE A 19 -22.68 12.77 -23.81
C ILE A 19 -21.55 13.14 -22.85
N ALA A 20 -20.35 13.45 -23.37
CA ALA A 20 -19.21 13.87 -22.56
C ALA A 20 -19.44 15.21 -21.84
N GLN A 21 -20.10 16.18 -22.47
CA GLN A 21 -20.47 17.44 -21.82
C GLN A 21 -21.44 17.22 -20.65
N GLN A 22 -22.48 16.39 -20.86
CA GLN A 22 -23.44 16.03 -19.81
C GLN A 22 -22.75 15.28 -18.66
N TRP A 23 -21.90 14.31 -19.00
CA TRP A 23 -21.09 13.59 -18.02
C TRP A 23 -20.21 14.53 -17.20
N PHE A 24 -19.52 15.47 -17.85
CA PHE A 24 -18.63 16.40 -17.17
C PHE A 24 -19.40 17.32 -16.20
N ALA A 25 -20.55 17.82 -16.63
CA ALA A 25 -21.42 18.64 -15.79
C ALA A 25 -21.85 17.91 -14.50
N ASP A 26 -22.05 16.59 -14.57
CA ASP A 26 -22.43 15.75 -13.44
C ASP A 26 -21.23 15.44 -12.53
N VAL A 27 -20.09 14.98 -13.06
CA VAL A 27 -18.90 14.69 -12.22
C VAL A 27 -18.35 15.94 -11.54
N ARG A 28 -18.48 17.11 -12.16
CA ARG A 28 -18.01 18.38 -11.58
C ARG A 28 -18.82 18.82 -10.36
N LYS A 29 -20.05 18.32 -10.19
CA LYS A 29 -20.93 18.67 -9.06
C LYS A 29 -21.14 17.52 -8.09
N ASN A 30 -20.67 16.31 -8.43
CA ASN A 30 -20.96 15.12 -7.64
C ASN A 30 -20.07 15.06 -6.39
N PRO A 31 -20.64 14.84 -5.19
CA PRO A 31 -19.88 14.76 -3.94
C PRO A 31 -18.91 13.57 -3.89
N ARG A 32 -19.08 12.56 -4.75
CA ARG A 32 -18.19 11.39 -4.84
C ARG A 32 -17.02 11.59 -5.79
N THR A 33 -16.93 12.74 -6.46
CA THR A 33 -15.82 13.09 -7.38
C THR A 33 -15.26 14.50 -7.10
N PRO A 34 -14.80 14.79 -5.86
CA PRO A 34 -14.29 16.11 -5.50
C PRO A 34 -13.08 16.56 -6.34
N SER A 35 -12.21 15.64 -6.76
CA SER A 35 -11.04 15.96 -7.61
C SER A 35 -11.45 16.48 -8.99
N TYR A 36 -12.66 16.16 -9.47
CA TYR A 36 -13.18 16.65 -10.75
C TYR A 36 -13.76 18.07 -10.68
N HIS A 37 -13.99 18.63 -9.48
CA HIS A 37 -14.61 19.95 -9.34
C HIS A 37 -13.73 21.08 -9.90
N GLY A 38 -12.40 20.90 -9.77
CA GLY A 38 -11.37 21.85 -10.22
C GLY A 38 -10.69 21.51 -11.54
N ILE A 39 -11.05 20.39 -12.19
CA ILE A 39 -10.47 20.02 -13.49
C ILE A 39 -11.04 20.93 -14.59
N ALA A 40 -10.16 21.33 -15.51
CA ALA A 40 -10.54 22.17 -16.63
C ALA A 40 -11.34 21.38 -17.70
N GLU A 41 -12.34 22.03 -18.28
CA GLU A 41 -13.25 21.44 -19.27
C GLU A 41 -12.51 20.93 -20.53
N ASP A 42 -11.49 21.67 -20.94
CA ASP A 42 -10.61 21.38 -22.08
C ASP A 42 -9.70 20.16 -21.85
N LEU A 43 -9.65 19.63 -20.62
CA LEU A 43 -8.93 18.40 -20.29
C LEU A 43 -9.88 17.21 -20.12
N ALA A 44 -10.95 17.37 -19.34
CA ALA A 44 -11.85 16.27 -18.99
C ALA A 44 -12.78 15.87 -20.14
N ILE A 45 -13.34 16.83 -20.87
CA ILE A 45 -14.29 16.52 -21.95
C ILE A 45 -13.59 15.75 -23.09
N PRO A 46 -12.41 16.17 -23.59
CA PRO A 46 -11.70 15.40 -24.61
C PRO A 46 -11.32 13.99 -24.15
N GLN A 47 -10.95 13.82 -22.88
CA GLN A 47 -10.68 12.50 -22.32
C GLN A 47 -11.90 11.57 -22.39
N ALA A 48 -13.09 12.09 -22.04
CA ALA A 48 -14.33 11.31 -22.13
C ALA A 48 -14.75 11.02 -23.58
N ILE A 49 -14.58 12.00 -24.49
CA ILE A 49 -14.81 11.80 -25.92
C ILE A 49 -13.91 10.69 -26.44
N ASP A 50 -12.60 10.75 -26.15
CA ASP A 50 -11.63 9.75 -26.57
C ASP A 50 -11.99 8.35 -26.07
N PHE A 51 -12.43 8.24 -24.81
CA PHE A 51 -12.95 6.99 -24.25
C PHE A 51 -14.16 6.46 -25.06
N TYR A 52 -15.16 7.31 -25.32
CA TYR A 52 -16.36 6.91 -26.07
C TYR A 52 -16.07 6.54 -27.52
N THR A 53 -15.16 7.25 -28.20
CA THR A 53 -14.75 6.89 -29.56
C THR A 53 -14.07 5.53 -29.61
N LYS A 54 -13.22 5.24 -28.62
CA LYS A 54 -12.51 3.95 -28.54
C LYS A 54 -13.40 2.79 -28.09
N PHE A 55 -14.53 3.06 -27.43
CA PHE A 55 -15.50 2.06 -27.02
C PHE A 55 -15.97 1.17 -28.18
N ARG A 56 -16.19 1.75 -29.37
CA ARG A 56 -16.57 1.00 -30.59
C ARG A 56 -15.50 -0.02 -30.99
N ALA A 57 -14.23 0.34 -30.91
CA ALA A 57 -13.13 -0.55 -31.25
C ALA A 57 -13.08 -1.77 -30.31
N VAL A 58 -13.23 -1.53 -29.00
CA VAL A 58 -13.29 -2.60 -27.99
C VAL A 58 -14.50 -3.50 -28.22
N PHE A 59 -15.66 -2.90 -28.54
CA PHE A 59 -16.87 -3.66 -28.81
C PHE A 59 -16.75 -4.58 -30.03
N ALA A 60 -16.14 -4.07 -31.11
CA ALA A 60 -15.99 -4.81 -32.37
C ALA A 60 -14.82 -5.83 -32.34
N ALA A 61 -13.94 -5.75 -31.33
CA ALA A 61 -12.76 -6.60 -31.24
C ALA A 61 -13.12 -8.09 -31.08
N ARG A 62 -12.30 -8.95 -31.69
CA ARG A 62 -12.38 -10.41 -31.49
C ARG A 62 -12.07 -10.81 -30.05
N ASN A 63 -11.18 -10.06 -29.38
CA ASN A 63 -10.86 -10.21 -27.97
C ASN A 63 -11.03 -8.85 -27.27
N PRO A 64 -12.26 -8.54 -26.78
CA PRO A 64 -12.56 -7.26 -26.17
C PRO A 64 -11.73 -6.95 -24.93
N PHE A 65 -11.31 -7.97 -24.17
CA PHE A 65 -10.53 -7.77 -22.95
C PHE A 65 -9.11 -7.29 -23.24
N GLU A 66 -8.42 -7.91 -24.20
CA GLU A 66 -7.08 -7.48 -24.60
C GLU A 66 -7.09 -6.09 -25.28
N GLU A 67 -8.14 -5.80 -26.06
CA GLU A 67 -8.30 -4.46 -26.63
C GLU A 67 -8.58 -3.41 -25.54
N ALA A 68 -9.41 -3.74 -24.54
CA ALA A 68 -9.66 -2.88 -23.39
C ALA A 68 -8.36 -2.55 -22.62
N LYS A 69 -7.46 -3.51 -22.43
CA LYS A 69 -6.13 -3.27 -21.82
C LYS A 69 -5.35 -2.21 -22.58
N ARG A 70 -5.24 -2.39 -23.90
CA ARG A 70 -4.48 -1.49 -24.79
C ARG A 70 -5.03 -0.07 -24.77
N VAL A 71 -6.35 0.05 -24.75
CA VAL A 71 -7.08 1.30 -24.95
C VAL A 71 -7.28 2.07 -23.65
N TYR A 72 -7.75 1.40 -22.59
CA TYR A 72 -8.16 2.06 -21.35
C TYR A 72 -7.01 2.26 -20.35
N ALA A 73 -5.85 1.62 -20.55
CA ALA A 73 -4.65 1.94 -19.77
C ALA A 73 -4.27 3.43 -19.88
N ARG A 74 -4.46 4.02 -21.07
CA ARG A 74 -4.18 5.46 -21.29
C ARG A 74 -5.10 6.36 -20.47
N TYR A 75 -6.38 6.00 -20.32
CA TYR A 75 -7.31 6.73 -19.46
C TYR A 75 -6.83 6.72 -17.99
N ALA A 76 -6.34 5.56 -17.52
CA ALA A 76 -5.77 5.44 -16.18
C ALA A 76 -4.51 6.31 -16.00
N ASP A 77 -3.59 6.26 -16.97
CA ASP A 77 -2.35 7.07 -16.94
C ASP A 77 -2.64 8.58 -16.95
N GLU A 78 -3.62 9.04 -17.73
CA GLU A 78 -4.05 10.44 -17.76
C GLU A 78 -4.71 10.86 -16.43
N SER A 79 -5.63 10.05 -15.92
CA SER A 79 -6.35 10.33 -14.68
C SER A 79 -5.40 10.36 -13.47
N TYR A 80 -4.44 9.43 -13.41
CA TYR A 80 -3.42 9.39 -12.36
C TYR A 80 -2.50 10.62 -12.41
N ARG A 81 -2.06 11.02 -13.62
CA ARG A 81 -1.24 12.23 -13.81
C ARG A 81 -1.97 13.51 -13.40
N ASN A 82 -3.27 13.55 -13.59
CA ASN A 82 -4.13 14.66 -13.15
C ASN A 82 -4.43 14.63 -11.63
N GLY A 83 -3.85 13.69 -10.89
CA GLY A 83 -4.03 13.58 -9.44
C GLY A 83 -5.38 13.01 -9.01
N ILE A 84 -6.14 12.41 -9.93
CA ILE A 84 -7.46 11.84 -9.63
C ILE A 84 -7.26 10.51 -8.91
N PRO A 85 -7.78 10.35 -7.68
CA PRO A 85 -7.66 9.10 -6.95
C PRO A 85 -8.50 8.01 -7.61
N LEU A 86 -8.05 6.76 -7.49
CA LEU A 86 -8.66 5.60 -8.15
C LEU A 86 -10.18 5.51 -7.94
N HIS A 87 -10.65 5.68 -6.71
CA HIS A 87 -12.07 5.55 -6.40
C HIS A 87 -12.94 6.58 -7.13
N GLU A 88 -12.44 7.80 -7.32
CA GLU A 88 -13.12 8.84 -8.10
C GLU A 88 -13.08 8.51 -9.59
N ALA A 89 -11.96 8.02 -10.12
CA ALA A 89 -11.85 7.64 -11.53
C ALA A 89 -12.81 6.49 -11.90
N ILE A 90 -12.98 5.50 -11.01
CA ILE A 90 -13.95 4.40 -11.20
C ILE A 90 -15.39 4.90 -11.08
N TYR A 91 -15.67 5.82 -10.16
CA TYR A 91 -17.01 6.38 -10.05
C TYR A 91 -17.36 7.27 -11.26
N ALA A 92 -16.41 8.06 -11.73
CA ALA A 92 -16.55 8.85 -12.95
C ALA A 92 -16.80 7.95 -14.16
N LEU A 93 -16.09 6.82 -14.29
CA LEU A 93 -16.34 5.80 -15.31
C LEU A 93 -17.75 5.18 -15.20
N THR A 94 -18.22 4.93 -13.98
CA THR A 94 -19.59 4.45 -13.73
C THR A 94 -20.63 5.47 -14.22
N LEU A 95 -20.38 6.76 -14.01
CA LEU A 95 -21.22 7.83 -14.54
C LEU A 95 -21.14 7.90 -16.07
N MET A 96 -19.96 7.71 -16.68
CA MET A 96 -19.84 7.65 -18.14
C MET A 96 -20.74 6.57 -18.74
N ARG A 97 -20.76 5.37 -18.15
CA ARG A 97 -21.67 4.28 -18.52
C ARG A 97 -23.14 4.70 -18.42
N ARG A 98 -23.49 5.37 -17.33
CA ARG A 98 -24.87 5.84 -17.10
C ARG A 98 -25.31 6.86 -18.14
N HIS A 99 -24.44 7.79 -18.55
CA HIS A 99 -24.77 8.79 -19.57
C HIS A 99 -24.95 8.18 -20.96
N ILE A 100 -24.22 7.12 -21.32
CA ILE A 100 -24.49 6.36 -22.55
C ILE A 100 -25.93 5.84 -22.54
N TRP A 101 -26.34 5.20 -21.44
CA TRP A 101 -27.68 4.62 -21.32
C TRP A 101 -28.78 5.68 -21.33
N LEU A 102 -28.68 6.69 -20.46
CA LEU A 102 -29.68 7.74 -20.36
C LEU A 102 -29.86 8.48 -21.68
N TYR A 103 -28.76 8.82 -22.37
CA TYR A 103 -28.84 9.50 -23.66
C TYR A 103 -29.57 8.65 -24.70
N ALA A 104 -29.31 7.34 -24.75
CA ALA A 104 -30.00 6.42 -25.66
C ALA A 104 -31.49 6.25 -25.34
N GLU A 105 -31.85 6.22 -24.06
CA GLU A 105 -33.23 6.17 -23.59
C GLU A 105 -34.00 7.46 -23.97
N PHE A 106 -33.38 8.63 -23.78
CA PHE A 106 -33.98 9.92 -24.17
C PHE A 106 -34.20 10.10 -25.67
N GLN A 107 -33.42 9.41 -26.51
CA GLN A 107 -33.59 9.43 -27.97
C GLN A 107 -34.72 8.50 -28.46
N ALA A 108 -35.47 7.85 -27.55
CA ALA A 108 -36.55 6.92 -27.86
C ALA A 108 -36.14 5.83 -28.88
N LEU A 109 -34.91 5.32 -28.76
CA LEU A 109 -34.32 4.41 -29.75
C LEU A 109 -34.94 3.00 -29.78
N PHE A 110 -35.75 2.65 -28.77
CA PHE A 110 -36.27 1.30 -28.55
C PHE A 110 -37.78 1.30 -28.25
N LEU A 111 -38.58 1.74 -29.22
CA LEU A 111 -40.04 1.84 -29.06
C LEU A 111 -40.77 0.52 -29.36
N SER A 112 -40.21 -0.35 -30.19
CA SER A 112 -40.80 -1.66 -30.51
C SER A 112 -40.28 -2.80 -29.62
N ALA A 113 -41.06 -3.87 -29.49
CA ALA A 113 -40.69 -5.05 -28.68
C ALA A 113 -39.40 -5.73 -29.18
N VAL A 114 -39.17 -5.76 -30.50
CA VAL A 114 -37.92 -6.27 -31.08
C VAL A 114 -36.75 -5.39 -30.66
N GLU A 115 -36.91 -4.07 -30.74
CA GLU A 115 -35.88 -3.12 -30.34
C GLU A 115 -35.58 -3.17 -28.83
N GLN A 116 -36.57 -3.43 -27.99
CA GLN A 116 -36.34 -3.64 -26.55
C GLN A 116 -35.44 -4.86 -26.28
N GLN A 117 -35.64 -5.97 -26.99
CA GLN A 117 -34.76 -7.13 -26.85
C GLN A 117 -33.32 -6.82 -27.30
N GLN A 118 -33.15 -6.02 -28.35
CA GLN A 118 -31.85 -5.54 -28.82
C GLN A 118 -31.18 -4.58 -27.81
N ALA A 119 -31.99 -3.78 -27.12
CA ALA A 119 -31.52 -2.89 -26.06
C ALA A 119 -30.92 -3.68 -24.89
N VAL A 120 -31.57 -4.78 -24.50
CA VAL A 120 -31.07 -5.66 -23.41
C VAL A 120 -29.73 -6.31 -23.79
N GLU A 121 -29.59 -6.80 -25.03
CA GLU A 121 -28.31 -7.38 -25.49
C GLU A 121 -27.19 -6.32 -25.54
N SER A 122 -27.50 -5.14 -26.06
CA SER A 122 -26.57 -4.00 -26.12
C SER A 122 -26.16 -3.52 -24.73
N LEU A 123 -27.10 -3.51 -23.78
CA LEU A 123 -26.88 -3.16 -22.38
C LEU A 123 -25.94 -4.16 -21.71
N ASN A 124 -26.24 -5.46 -21.80
CA ASN A 124 -25.40 -6.51 -21.21
C ASN A 124 -23.96 -6.46 -21.75
N ARG A 125 -23.81 -6.25 -23.06
CA ARG A 125 -22.47 -6.13 -23.66
C ARG A 125 -21.77 -4.85 -23.24
N THR A 126 -22.47 -3.74 -23.11
CA THR A 126 -21.91 -2.49 -22.59
C THR A 126 -21.44 -2.65 -21.15
N ILE A 127 -22.26 -3.27 -20.28
CA ILE A 127 -21.88 -3.57 -18.89
C ILE A 127 -20.57 -4.35 -18.88
N LEU A 128 -20.47 -5.44 -19.64
CA LEU A 128 -19.26 -6.25 -19.73
C LEU A 128 -18.02 -5.45 -20.14
N LEU A 129 -18.14 -4.57 -21.14
CA LEU A 129 -17.01 -3.73 -21.59
C LEU A 129 -16.57 -2.72 -20.53
N PHE A 130 -17.51 -2.15 -19.79
CA PHE A 130 -17.21 -1.25 -18.67
C PHE A 130 -16.63 -2.00 -17.47
N ASP A 131 -17.01 -3.25 -17.25
CA ASP A 131 -16.43 -4.09 -16.22
C ASP A 131 -14.96 -4.44 -16.56
N TYR A 132 -14.66 -4.71 -17.84
CA TYR A 132 -13.29 -4.82 -18.32
C TYR A 132 -12.50 -3.51 -18.15
N ALA A 133 -13.09 -2.37 -18.50
CA ALA A 133 -12.47 -1.06 -18.28
C ALA A 133 -12.16 -0.84 -16.79
N THR A 134 -13.10 -1.15 -15.90
CA THR A 134 -12.93 -1.05 -14.45
C THR A 134 -11.76 -1.90 -13.96
N TYR A 135 -11.66 -3.16 -14.41
CA TYR A 135 -10.56 -4.05 -14.08
C TYR A 135 -9.21 -3.47 -14.57
N VAL A 136 -9.12 -3.11 -15.85
CA VAL A 136 -7.89 -2.58 -16.48
C VAL A 136 -7.42 -1.31 -15.80
N ILE A 137 -8.33 -0.37 -15.53
CA ILE A 137 -8.00 0.91 -14.90
C ILE A 137 -7.52 0.68 -13.47
N THR A 138 -8.19 -0.20 -12.72
CA THR A 138 -7.79 -0.54 -11.35
C THR A 138 -6.41 -1.19 -11.30
N ASP A 139 -6.16 -2.16 -12.16
CA ASP A 139 -4.86 -2.85 -12.27
C ASP A 139 -3.75 -1.84 -12.62
N ARG A 140 -4.00 -0.98 -13.62
CA ARG A 140 -3.04 0.04 -14.03
C ARG A 140 -2.75 1.07 -12.94
N TYR A 141 -3.77 1.55 -12.23
CA TYR A 141 -3.58 2.43 -11.08
C TYR A 141 -2.72 1.77 -9.99
N GLN A 142 -2.92 0.48 -9.74
CA GLN A 142 -2.12 -0.25 -8.77
C GLN A 142 -0.64 -0.34 -9.19
N GLU A 143 -0.35 -0.58 -10.47
CA GLU A 143 1.03 -0.54 -10.99
C GLU A 143 1.68 0.83 -10.79
N LEU A 144 0.97 1.91 -11.14
CA LEU A 144 1.45 3.28 -10.99
C LEU A 144 1.71 3.64 -9.52
N MET A 145 0.82 3.25 -8.61
CA MET A 145 0.98 3.46 -7.18
C MET A 145 2.18 2.71 -6.61
N LYS A 146 2.40 1.45 -7.01
CA LYS A 146 3.58 0.67 -6.59
C LYS A 146 4.87 1.30 -7.10
N ALA A 147 4.92 1.67 -8.38
CA ALA A 147 6.09 2.32 -8.97
C ALA A 147 6.41 3.68 -8.32
N GLU A 148 5.40 4.45 -7.95
CA GLU A 148 5.56 5.70 -7.22
C GLU A 148 6.10 5.48 -5.80
N LEU A 149 5.55 4.48 -5.09
CA LEU A 149 6.03 4.10 -3.76
C LEU A 149 7.49 3.63 -3.80
N ASP A 150 7.84 2.76 -4.75
CA ASP A 150 9.20 2.24 -4.91
C ASP A 150 10.18 3.38 -5.21
N ARG A 151 9.80 4.35 -6.05
CA ARG A 151 10.61 5.56 -6.30
C ARG A 151 10.79 6.41 -5.05
N ARG A 152 9.73 6.64 -4.27
CA ARG A 152 9.81 7.39 -3.00
C ARG A 152 10.69 6.67 -1.98
N LEU A 153 10.53 5.36 -1.81
CA LEU A 153 11.36 4.54 -0.93
C LEU A 153 12.83 4.57 -1.35
N SER A 154 13.10 4.49 -2.66
CA SER A 154 14.45 4.59 -3.22
C SER A 154 15.06 5.97 -2.96
N ALA A 155 14.28 7.05 -3.12
CA ALA A 155 14.72 8.40 -2.81
C ALA A 155 15.03 8.59 -1.31
N LEU A 156 14.18 8.06 -0.42
CA LEU A 156 14.41 8.10 1.02
C LEU A 156 15.68 7.32 1.44
N ARG A 157 15.95 6.18 0.78
CA ARG A 157 17.20 5.43 0.96
C ARG A 157 18.41 6.23 0.47
N ALA A 158 18.32 6.84 -0.71
CA ALA A 158 19.39 7.67 -1.29
C ALA A 158 19.70 8.93 -0.45
N LEU A 159 18.71 9.47 0.28
CA LEU A 159 18.88 10.57 1.23
C LEU A 159 19.55 10.14 2.56
N GLY A 160 20.05 8.91 2.68
CA GLY A 160 20.87 8.49 3.82
C GLY A 160 20.09 8.28 5.12
N MET A 161 18.76 8.16 5.07
CA MET A 161 17.94 7.89 6.27
C MET A 161 18.30 6.55 6.94
N GLU A 162 18.84 5.57 6.21
CA GLU A 162 19.36 4.33 6.81
C GLU A 162 20.63 4.57 7.66
N GLU A 163 21.50 5.51 7.26
CA GLU A 163 22.73 5.83 8.02
C GLU A 163 22.43 6.71 9.24
N ALA A 164 21.55 7.70 9.12
CA ALA A 164 21.12 8.54 10.25
C ALA A 164 20.40 7.73 11.34
N PHE A 165 19.62 6.72 10.95
CA PHE A 165 18.96 5.81 11.87
C PHE A 165 19.95 4.83 12.52
N THR A 166 21.01 4.40 11.81
CA THR A 166 22.06 3.54 12.36
C THR A 166 22.95 4.28 13.36
N GLY A 167 23.36 5.52 13.04
CA GLY A 167 24.09 6.39 13.97
C GLY A 167 23.27 6.74 15.22
N SER A 168 21.98 7.04 15.05
CA SER A 168 21.07 7.34 16.18
C SER A 168 20.90 6.15 17.13
N LYS A 169 20.82 4.92 16.62
CA LYS A 169 20.76 3.70 17.47
C LYS A 169 22.01 3.57 18.35
N VAL A 170 23.19 3.71 17.77
CA VAL A 170 24.46 3.62 18.52
C VAL A 170 24.53 4.74 19.57
N GLY A 171 24.17 5.97 19.21
CA GLY A 171 24.17 7.11 20.14
C GLY A 171 23.18 6.94 21.31
N ILE A 172 21.94 6.51 21.02
CA ILE A 172 20.94 6.24 22.06
C ILE A 172 21.41 5.10 22.97
N MET A 173 21.97 4.02 22.39
CA MET A 173 22.47 2.89 23.16
C MET A 173 23.64 3.29 24.06
N ALA A 174 24.59 4.08 23.56
CA ALA A 174 25.71 4.58 24.35
C ALA A 174 25.23 5.43 25.54
N CYS A 175 24.28 6.33 25.31
CA CYS A 175 23.69 7.16 26.37
C CYS A 175 23.01 6.30 27.45
N LEU A 176 22.22 5.30 27.05
CA LEU A 176 21.55 4.39 27.99
C LEU A 176 22.54 3.55 28.80
N VAL A 177 23.60 3.03 28.18
CA VAL A 177 24.64 2.25 28.87
C VAL A 177 25.41 3.12 29.86
N VAL A 178 25.76 4.35 29.49
CA VAL A 178 26.42 5.32 30.40
C VAL A 178 25.52 5.65 31.59
N ALA A 179 24.23 5.91 31.35
CA ALA A 179 23.26 6.17 32.41
C ALA A 179 23.13 4.97 33.37
N CYS A 180 23.06 3.74 32.83
CA CYS A 180 23.04 2.52 33.64
C CYS A 180 24.32 2.36 34.46
N ALA A 181 25.50 2.60 33.87
CA ALA A 181 26.78 2.50 34.58
C ALA A 181 26.90 3.54 35.71
N PHE A 182 26.50 4.79 35.45
CA PHE A 182 26.46 5.84 36.46
C PHE A 182 25.52 5.48 37.63
N LEU A 183 24.33 4.97 37.30
CA LEU A 183 23.36 4.54 38.30
C LEU A 183 23.91 3.40 39.16
N THR A 184 24.53 2.38 38.53
CA THR A 184 25.20 1.28 39.24
C THR A 184 26.22 1.82 40.24
N TYR A 185 27.10 2.72 39.79
CA TYR A 185 28.13 3.31 40.65
C TYR A 185 27.52 4.05 41.84
N TYR A 186 26.56 4.94 41.60
CA TYR A 186 25.93 5.75 42.65
C TYR A 186 25.32 4.87 43.76
N TYR A 187 24.56 3.84 43.39
CA TYR A 187 23.90 2.98 44.36
C TYR A 187 24.87 2.05 45.11
N HIS A 188 25.88 1.51 44.42
CA HIS A 188 26.85 0.61 45.05
C HIS A 188 27.86 1.36 45.94
N ALA A 189 28.28 2.57 45.55
CA ALA A 189 29.28 3.34 46.28
C ALA A 189 28.70 4.26 47.36
N VAL A 190 27.52 4.86 47.13
CA VAL A 190 26.95 5.89 48.03
C VAL A 190 25.81 5.33 48.89
N MET A 191 24.91 4.53 48.30
CA MET A 191 23.63 4.19 48.93
C MET A 191 23.59 2.82 49.62
N ALA A 192 24.58 1.96 49.37
CA ALA A 192 24.76 0.64 49.99
C ALA A 192 23.47 -0.23 50.02
N SER A 193 22.59 -0.07 49.03
CA SER A 193 21.29 -0.75 48.96
C SER A 193 21.21 -1.71 47.76
N GLY A 194 20.73 -2.94 48.01
CA GLY A 194 20.82 -4.06 47.05
C GLY A 194 19.58 -4.31 46.17
N VAL A 195 18.49 -3.57 46.34
CA VAL A 195 17.21 -3.93 45.70
C VAL A 195 16.45 -2.68 45.27
N ILE A 196 16.13 -2.60 43.96
CA ILE A 196 14.89 -2.08 43.31
C ILE A 196 15.15 -1.58 41.87
N PHE A 197 16.35 -1.10 41.51
CA PHE A 197 16.57 -0.37 40.25
C PHE A 197 17.00 -1.21 39.02
N THR A 198 17.18 -2.52 39.16
CA THR A 198 17.71 -3.39 38.09
C THR A 198 16.73 -3.64 36.95
N HIS A 199 15.47 -3.23 37.10
CA HIS A 199 14.47 -3.30 36.03
C HIS A 199 14.78 -2.32 34.89
N LEU A 200 15.43 -1.18 35.19
CA LEU A 200 15.78 -0.18 34.19
C LEU A 200 16.79 -0.72 33.16
N PHE A 201 17.62 -1.69 33.55
CA PHE A 201 18.64 -2.32 32.72
C PHE A 201 18.02 -3.20 31.63
N TYR A 202 16.76 -3.63 31.77
CA TYR A 202 16.08 -4.36 30.69
C TYR A 202 15.79 -3.48 29.47
N ILE A 203 15.67 -2.15 29.62
CA ILE A 203 15.41 -1.24 28.50
C ILE A 203 16.54 -1.31 27.45
N PRO A 204 17.82 -1.04 27.78
CA PRO A 204 18.92 -1.17 26.82
C PRO A 204 19.13 -2.63 26.38
N VAL A 205 18.90 -3.62 27.26
CA VAL A 205 19.02 -5.05 26.93
C VAL A 205 18.04 -5.50 25.85
N VAL A 206 16.77 -5.10 25.96
CA VAL A 206 15.72 -5.41 24.99
C VAL A 206 15.96 -4.63 23.70
N LEU A 207 16.26 -3.33 23.79
CA LEU A 207 16.56 -2.50 22.61
C LEU A 207 17.76 -3.03 21.82
N ALA A 208 18.80 -3.51 22.50
CA ALA A 208 19.96 -4.12 21.86
C ALA A 208 19.58 -5.39 21.08
N GLY A 209 18.73 -6.25 21.67
CA GLY A 209 18.20 -7.45 21.01
C GLY A 209 17.35 -7.13 19.77
N ILE A 210 16.56 -6.04 19.81
CA ILE A 210 15.74 -5.59 18.67
C ILE A 210 16.63 -4.99 17.57
N TRP A 211 17.57 -4.11 17.92
CA TRP A 211 18.37 -3.35 16.95
C TRP A 211 19.50 -4.16 16.31
N TRP A 212 20.18 -5.01 17.09
CA TRP A 212 21.35 -5.76 16.63
C TRP A 212 21.17 -7.29 16.66
N ARG A 213 19.97 -7.79 16.95
CA ARG A 213 19.65 -9.24 16.97
C ARG A 213 20.67 -10.01 17.81
N LYS A 214 21.28 -11.07 17.28
CA LYS A 214 22.31 -11.87 17.98
C LYS A 214 23.52 -11.04 18.43
N LYS A 215 23.91 -9.99 17.70
CA LYS A 215 25.01 -9.10 18.11
C LYS A 215 24.63 -8.22 19.30
N GLY A 216 23.33 -8.01 19.54
CA GLY A 216 22.81 -7.26 20.69
C GLY A 216 23.05 -7.95 22.04
N ILE A 217 23.24 -9.27 22.06
CA ILE A 217 23.53 -10.05 23.27
C ILE A 217 24.85 -9.60 23.91
N VAL A 218 25.79 -9.06 23.13
CA VAL A 218 27.05 -8.52 23.66
C VAL A 218 26.80 -7.37 24.65
N VAL A 219 25.77 -6.54 24.40
CA VAL A 219 25.42 -5.40 25.28
C VAL A 219 24.88 -5.88 26.62
N SER A 220 24.09 -6.96 26.64
CA SER A 220 23.56 -7.52 27.89
C SER A 220 24.64 -8.20 28.73
N VAL A 221 25.59 -8.89 28.08
CA VAL A 221 26.77 -9.45 28.75
C VAL A 221 27.64 -8.34 29.34
N LEU A 222 27.88 -7.25 28.60
CA LEU A 222 28.65 -6.11 29.10
C LEU A 222 28.00 -5.47 30.33
N LEU A 223 26.70 -5.19 30.27
CA LEU A 223 25.95 -4.62 31.41
C LEU A 223 25.95 -5.56 32.62
N GLY A 224 25.79 -6.87 32.40
CA GLY A 224 25.87 -7.88 33.47
C GLY A 224 27.26 -7.95 34.10
N LEU A 225 28.33 -7.84 33.31
CA LEU A 225 29.70 -7.80 33.81
C LEU A 225 29.96 -6.53 34.64
N VAL A 226 29.51 -5.36 34.17
CA VAL A 226 29.62 -4.10 34.91
C VAL A 226 28.92 -4.18 36.27
N LEU A 227 27.75 -4.84 36.32
CA LEU A 227 27.02 -5.06 37.57
C LEU A 227 27.83 -5.91 38.56
N ILE A 228 28.34 -7.06 38.11
CA ILE A 228 29.12 -7.99 38.95
C ILE A 228 30.42 -7.33 39.43
N VAL A 229 31.16 -6.67 38.53
CA VAL A 229 32.42 -6.00 38.88
C VAL A 229 32.19 -4.87 39.88
N SER A 230 31.13 -4.07 39.71
CA SER A 230 30.77 -3.03 40.68
C SER A 230 30.44 -3.62 42.05
N HIS A 231 29.71 -4.73 42.11
CA HIS A 231 29.39 -5.42 43.36
C HIS A 231 30.66 -5.90 44.09
N LEU A 232 31.59 -6.53 43.36
CA LEU A 232 32.84 -7.03 43.92
C LEU A 232 33.76 -5.92 44.46
N LEU A 233 33.72 -4.74 43.84
CA LEU A 233 34.57 -3.60 44.24
C LEU A 233 34.01 -2.81 45.42
N PHE A 234 32.69 -2.57 45.45
CA PHE A 234 32.07 -1.63 46.40
C PHE A 234 31.27 -2.32 47.52
N MET A 235 30.73 -3.51 47.31
CA MET A 235 29.90 -4.20 48.28
C MET A 235 30.59 -5.45 48.88
N ARG A 236 31.42 -5.23 49.89
CA ARG A 236 32.11 -6.32 50.64
C ARG A 236 31.25 -7.05 51.69
N GLY A 237 29.91 -6.98 51.62
CA GLY A 237 29.04 -7.54 52.67
C GLY A 237 27.62 -7.94 52.28
N SER A 238 27.23 -7.87 51.00
CA SER A 238 25.90 -8.24 50.52
C SER A 238 25.94 -9.50 49.64
N ALA A 239 24.82 -10.22 49.56
CA ALA A 239 24.71 -11.49 48.85
C ALA A 239 24.96 -11.31 47.35
N LEU A 240 26.11 -11.78 46.86
CA LEU A 240 26.48 -11.80 45.43
C LEU A 240 25.45 -12.56 44.56
N THR A 241 24.68 -13.46 45.17
CA THR A 241 23.67 -14.28 44.52
C THR A 241 22.66 -13.45 43.73
N ASP A 242 22.25 -12.29 44.26
CA ASP A 242 21.22 -11.46 43.63
C ASP A 242 21.73 -10.83 42.31
N ASP A 243 22.95 -10.31 42.29
CA ASP A 243 23.54 -9.72 41.08
C ASP A 243 23.91 -10.74 40.02
N VAL A 244 24.31 -11.94 40.43
CA VAL A 244 24.55 -13.06 39.50
C VAL A 244 23.24 -13.48 38.83
N ILE A 245 22.14 -13.63 39.59
CA ILE A 245 20.82 -13.95 39.02
C ILE A 245 20.39 -12.87 38.03
N ARG A 246 20.59 -11.59 38.35
CA ARG A 246 20.24 -10.46 37.46
C ARG A 246 21.06 -10.46 36.16
N ALA A 247 22.37 -10.69 36.25
CA ALA A 247 23.23 -10.79 35.08
C ALA A 247 22.82 -11.94 34.15
N VAL A 248 22.47 -13.10 34.71
CA VAL A 248 21.93 -14.24 33.93
C VAL A 248 20.61 -13.86 33.26
N MET A 249 19.70 -13.21 33.99
CA MET A 249 18.42 -12.78 33.44
C MET A 249 18.56 -11.78 32.28
N PHE A 250 19.53 -10.87 32.30
CA PHE A 250 19.79 -9.97 31.16
C PHE A 250 20.17 -10.73 29.89
N VAL A 251 20.99 -11.76 30.00
CA VAL A 251 21.39 -12.60 28.86
C VAL A 251 20.20 -13.40 28.33
N VAL A 252 19.39 -13.98 29.22
CA VAL A 252 18.17 -14.72 28.84
C VAL A 252 17.19 -13.83 28.09
N VAL A 253 16.86 -12.65 28.64
CA VAL A 253 15.93 -11.70 28.01
C VAL A 253 16.45 -11.24 26.66
N SER A 254 17.73 -10.86 26.56
CA SER A 254 18.34 -10.46 25.28
C SER A 254 18.28 -11.57 24.24
N SER A 255 18.51 -12.81 24.65
CA SER A 255 18.50 -13.98 23.76
C SER A 255 17.09 -14.25 23.22
N VAL A 256 16.06 -14.23 24.08
CA VAL A 256 14.66 -14.40 23.64
C VAL A 256 14.25 -13.30 22.67
N VAL A 257 14.58 -12.04 22.98
CA VAL A 257 14.25 -10.90 22.10
C VAL A 257 15.00 -10.98 20.78
N ALA A 258 16.27 -11.37 20.78
CA ALA A 258 17.06 -11.55 19.57
C ALA A 258 16.49 -12.65 18.65
N LEU A 259 16.03 -13.77 19.23
CA LEU A 259 15.38 -14.86 18.50
C LEU A 259 14.04 -14.42 17.90
N LEU A 260 13.23 -13.67 18.65
CA LEU A 260 11.97 -13.11 18.16
C LEU A 260 12.20 -12.10 17.02
N ALA A 261 13.18 -11.21 17.18
CA ALA A 261 13.55 -10.23 16.16
C ALA A 261 14.06 -10.90 14.87
N GLU A 262 14.78 -12.02 14.98
CA GLU A 262 15.21 -12.82 13.84
C GLU A 262 14.03 -13.54 13.17
N GLY A 263 13.11 -14.12 13.97
CA GLY A 263 11.90 -14.78 13.49
C GLY A 263 10.98 -13.87 12.68
N TYR A 264 10.74 -12.64 13.15
CA TYR A 264 9.94 -11.65 12.42
C TYR A 264 10.53 -11.32 11.05
N SER A 265 11.86 -11.21 10.96
CA SER A 265 12.53 -10.94 9.69
C SER A 265 12.43 -12.08 8.67
N ARG A 266 12.27 -13.33 9.12
CA ARG A 266 12.05 -14.48 8.23
C ARG A 266 10.60 -14.56 7.72
N ILE A 267 9.64 -14.16 8.55
CA ILE A 267 8.21 -14.20 8.18
C ILE A 267 7.89 -13.12 7.14
N GLY A 268 8.61 -11.99 7.15
CA GLY A 268 8.48 -10.92 6.13
C GLY A 268 8.87 -11.30 4.70
N VAL A 269 9.32 -12.54 4.44
CA VAL A 269 9.75 -13.02 3.11
C VAL A 269 8.66 -13.83 2.38
N PHE A 270 7.51 -14.11 3.02
CA PHE A 270 6.37 -14.82 2.38
C PHE A 270 5.27 -13.89 1.81
N SER A 271 5.64 -12.68 1.40
CA SER A 271 4.80 -11.89 0.49
C SER A 271 5.62 -11.30 -0.66
N PRO A 272 6.20 -12.17 -1.49
CA PRO A 272 6.12 -11.92 -2.92
C PRO A 272 5.48 -13.12 -3.62
N MET A 273 4.56 -12.83 -4.53
CA MET A 273 4.32 -13.67 -5.70
C MET A 273 3.65 -15.04 -5.45
N ALA A 274 2.40 -15.01 -4.97
CA ALA A 274 1.44 -15.98 -5.48
C ALA A 274 1.07 -15.56 -6.91
N ALA A 275 1.90 -15.93 -7.88
CA ALA A 275 1.56 -15.95 -9.30
C ALA A 275 2.06 -17.29 -9.88
N PRO A 276 1.46 -17.81 -10.95
CA PRO A 276 0.06 -17.82 -11.37
C PRO A 276 -0.53 -19.23 -11.20
N LEU A 277 -1.86 -19.35 -11.32
CA LEU A 277 -2.53 -20.62 -11.61
C LEU A 277 -2.03 -21.20 -12.95
N ALA A 278 -0.91 -21.90 -12.92
CA ALA A 278 -0.46 -22.75 -14.01
C ALA A 278 -0.68 -24.21 -13.58
N GLY A 279 -1.66 -24.87 -14.19
CA GLY A 279 -1.78 -26.33 -14.12
C GLY A 279 -3.15 -26.89 -13.77
N ALA A 280 -4.21 -26.50 -14.48
CA ALA A 280 -5.42 -27.33 -14.60
C ALA A 280 -6.10 -27.15 -15.96
N ALA A 281 -5.30 -27.23 -17.03
CA ALA A 281 -5.80 -27.57 -18.35
C ALA A 281 -4.97 -28.75 -18.87
N ARG A 282 -5.45 -29.97 -18.60
CA ARG A 282 -5.02 -31.17 -19.32
C ARG A 282 -6.15 -32.20 -19.34
N LYS A 283 -6.74 -32.37 -20.54
CA LYS A 283 -7.55 -33.51 -21.04
C LYS A 283 -8.94 -33.64 -20.39
N SER A 284 -10.06 -33.73 -21.08
CA SER A 284 -10.38 -34.21 -22.44
C SER A 284 -11.36 -33.30 -23.16
#